data_AF-A0A328EI85-F1
#
_entry.id   AF-A0A328EI85-F1
#
_cell.length_a   1.000
_cell.length_b   1.000
_cell.length_c   1.000
_cell.angle_alpha   90.00
_cell.angle_beta   90.00
_cell.angle_gamma   90.00
#
_symmetry.space_group_name_H-M   'P 1'
#
loop_
_entity.id
_entity.type
_entity.pdbx_description
1 polymer ?
#
loop_
_entity_poly.entity_id
_entity_poly.type
_entity_poly.pdbx_seq_one_letter_code
_entity_poly.pdbx_strand_id
1 'polypeptide(L)' 'MSPNIKFIEEMDDLQKAPELKNFDAFGLFGKYILPHYKNPYLGEIVENILKKNKNLPIFPITDKQVICIKGENILVKLA' A
#
# COMPACT_ATOMS: atom_id res chain seq x y z
N MET A 1 -5.18 4.26 -5.47
CA MET A 1 -4.81 3.22 -6.45
C MET A 1 -5.29 1.85 -6.00
N SER A 2 -5.04 1.47 -4.74
CA SER A 2 -5.64 0.28 -4.14
C SER A 2 -7.18 0.38 -4.02
N PRO A 3 -7.89 -0.75 -3.87
CA PRO A 3 -9.34 -0.76 -3.65
C PRO A 3 -9.78 -0.12 -2.33
N ASN A 4 -8.96 -0.25 -1.27
CA ASN A 4 -9.24 0.30 0.06
C ASN A 4 -7.91 0.63 0.76
N ILE A 5 -7.90 1.66 1.63
CA ILE A 5 -6.69 2.13 2.34
C ILE A 5 -6.63 1.73 3.83
N LYS A 6 -7.64 1.03 4.37
CA LYS A 6 -7.67 0.67 5.80
C LYS A 6 -6.51 -0.23 6.21
N PHE A 7 -6.01 -1.06 5.30
CA PHE A 7 -4.94 -2.03 5.57
C PHE A 7 -3.60 -1.41 6.01
N ILE A 8 -3.41 -0.09 5.82
CA ILE A 8 -2.19 0.63 6.21
C ILE A 8 -2.35 1.45 7.50
N GLU A 9 -3.41 1.24 8.28
CA GLU A 9 -3.67 2.02 9.51
C GLU A 9 -2.59 1.92 10.60
N GLU A 10 -1.70 0.94 10.51
CA GLU A 10 -0.53 0.84 11.40
C GLU A 10 0.64 1.73 10.96
N MET A 11 0.62 2.18 9.70
CA MET A 11 1.61 3.09 9.12
C MET A 11 1.12 4.54 9.18
N ASP A 12 -0.15 4.78 8.83
CA ASP A 12 -0.75 6.11 8.74
C ASP A 12 -1.76 6.36 9.87
N ASP A 13 -1.62 7.51 10.52
CA ASP A 13 -2.45 7.90 11.66
C ASP A 13 -3.87 8.32 11.25
N LEU A 14 -4.85 7.50 11.61
CA LEU A 14 -6.27 7.74 11.37
C LEU A 14 -6.82 8.98 12.09
N GLN A 15 -6.21 9.40 13.21
CA GLN A 15 -6.69 10.56 13.98
C GLN A 15 -6.54 11.86 13.21
N LYS A 16 -5.71 11.89 12.16
CA LYS A 16 -5.57 13.05 11.26
C LYS A 16 -6.75 13.23 10.31
N ALA A 17 -7.62 12.23 10.17
CA ALA A 17 -8.79 12.27 9.30
C ALA A 17 -10.05 11.73 10.01
N PRO A 18 -10.51 12.37 11.10
CA PRO A 18 -11.59 11.84 11.95
C PRO A 18 -12.95 11.73 11.24
N GLU A 19 -13.17 12.53 10.20
CA GLU A 19 -14.42 12.52 9.43
C GLU A 19 -14.43 11.47 8.31
N LEU A 20 -13.31 10.79 8.04
CA LEU A 20 -13.23 9.77 7.00
C LEU A 20 -13.82 8.44 7.50
N LYS A 21 -15.09 8.21 7.15
CA LYS A 21 -15.87 7.03 7.60
C LYS A 21 -15.81 5.83 6.65
N ASN A 22 -15.42 6.05 5.40
CA ASN A 22 -15.23 4.99 4.41
C ASN A 22 -13.79 5.04 3.90
N PHE A 23 -13.12 3.88 3.87
CA PHE A 23 -11.74 3.72 3.40
C PHE A 23 -11.65 3.16 1.97
N ASP A 24 -12.78 2.97 1.29
CA ASP A 24 -12.80 2.67 -0.13
C ASP A 24 -12.04 3.76 -0.90
N ALA A 25 -11.15 3.31 -1.77
CA ALA A 25 -10.29 4.17 -2.55
C ALA A 25 -10.52 3.94 -4.04
N PHE A 26 -9.74 4.59 -4.89
CA PHE A 26 -10.01 4.59 -6.33
C PHE A 26 -9.97 3.23 -7.03
N GLY A 27 -9.34 2.20 -6.46
CA GLY A 27 -9.38 0.83 -7.02
C GLY A 27 -8.69 0.60 -8.37
N LEU A 28 -8.08 1.62 -8.99
CA LEU A 28 -7.54 1.54 -10.35
C LEU A 28 -6.43 0.49 -10.59
N PHE A 29 -5.70 0.06 -9.56
CA PHE A 29 -4.64 -0.96 -9.69
C PHE A 29 -5.12 -2.39 -9.41
N GLY A 30 -6.29 -2.55 -8.79
CA GLY A 30 -6.86 -3.86 -8.39
C GLY A 30 -6.11 -4.61 -7.28
N LYS A 31 -4.93 -4.14 -6.84
CA LYS A 31 -4.13 -4.71 -5.75
C LYS A 31 -3.83 -3.68 -4.67
N TYR A 32 -3.36 -4.14 -3.51
CA TYR A 32 -3.04 -3.29 -2.36
C TYR A 32 -1.56 -2.92 -2.34
N ILE A 33 -1.22 -1.75 -2.88
CA ILE A 33 0.18 -1.29 -2.96
C ILE A 33 0.69 -0.96 -1.55
N LEU A 34 1.74 -1.64 -1.10
CA LEU A 34 2.38 -1.42 0.21
C LEU A 34 3.76 -0.80 0.00
N PRO A 35 3.94 0.52 0.28
CA PRO A 35 5.23 1.17 0.14
C PRO A 35 6.21 0.75 1.25
N HIS A 36 7.44 1.25 1.15
CA HIS A 36 8.48 1.12 2.18
C HIS A 36 8.90 -0.32 2.49
N TYR A 37 8.69 -1.24 1.56
CA TYR A 37 9.16 -2.61 1.74
C TYR A 37 10.68 -2.62 1.91
N LYS A 38 11.16 -3.31 2.97
CA LYS A 38 12.57 -3.34 3.41
C LYS A 38 13.16 -1.97 3.79
N ASN A 39 12.32 -0.97 4.07
CA ASN A 39 12.80 0.29 4.63
C ASN A 39 13.33 0.07 6.06
N PRO A 40 14.48 0.66 6.43
CA PRO A 40 15.12 0.43 7.74
C PRO A 40 14.33 0.99 8.93
N TYR A 41 13.46 1.97 8.71
CA TYR A 41 12.67 2.62 9.76
C TYR A 41 11.24 2.06 9.85
N LEU A 42 10.67 1.60 8.73
CA LEU A 42 9.28 1.14 8.63
C LEU A 42 9.15 -0.38 8.47
N GLY A 43 10.26 -1.12 8.45
CA GLY A 43 10.28 -2.55 8.18
C GLY A 43 9.36 -3.37 9.10
N GLU A 44 9.36 -3.10 10.40
CA GLU A 44 8.51 -3.82 11.36
C GLU A 44 7.01 -3.60 11.09
N ILE A 45 6.61 -2.35 10.84
CA ILE A 45 5.22 -2.00 10.51
C ILE A 45 4.79 -2.71 9.22
N VAL A 46 5.63 -2.69 8.19
CA VAL A 46 5.37 -3.35 6.90
C VAL A 46 5.17 -4.86 7.07
N GLU A 47 6.02 -5.52 7.87
CA GLU A 47 5.89 -6.96 8.14
C GLU A 47 4.61 -7.29 8.92
N ASN A 48 4.21 -6.43 9.86
CA ASN A 48 2.96 -6.60 10.60
C ASN A 48 1.73 -6.45 9.68
N ILE A 49 1.73 -5.46 8.78
CA ILE A 49 0.69 -5.27 7.77
C ILE A 49 0.57 -6.51 6.89
N LEU A 50 1.70 -7.05 6.38
CA LEU A 50 1.71 -8.26 5.55
C LEU A 50 1.12 -9.47 6.29
N LYS A 51 1.48 -9.67 7.57
CA LYS A 51 0.97 -10.79 8.38
C LYS A 51 -0.53 -10.69 8.64
N LYS A 52 -1.03 -9.51 9.06
CA LYS A 52 -2.46 -9.31 9.38
C LYS A 52 -3.34 -9.41 8.14
N ASN A 53 -2.81 -8.99 6.99
CA ASN A 53 -3.57 -8.90 5.74
C ASN A 53 -3.17 -10.00 4.72
N LYS A 54 -2.72 -11.17 5.19
CA LYS A 54 -2.24 -12.29 4.36
C LYS A 54 -3.20 -12.77 3.26
N ASN A 55 -4.49 -12.48 3.39
CA ASN A 55 -5.52 -12.85 2.42
C ASN A 55 -5.77 -11.78 1.34
N LEU A 56 -5.18 -10.59 1.48
CA LEU A 56 -5.28 -9.53 0.48
C LEU A 56 -4.19 -9.68 -0.57
N PRO A 57 -4.45 -9.33 -1.84
CA PRO A 57 -3.43 -9.28 -2.88
C PRO A 57 -2.53 -8.05 -2.68
N ILE A 58 -1.68 -8.09 -1.66
CA ILE A 58 -0.72 -7.02 -1.36
C ILE A 58 0.42 -7.02 -2.38
N PHE A 59 0.79 -5.83 -2.82
CA PHE A 59 1.85 -5.58 -3.79
C PHE A 59 2.91 -4.69 -3.15
N PRO A 60 3.94 -5.27 -2.51
CA PRO A 60 4.98 -4.49 -1.83
C PRO A 60 5.94 -3.84 -2.83
N ILE A 61 6.33 -2.59 -2.56
CA ILE A 61 7.37 -1.86 -3.30
C ILE A 61 8.36 -1.23 -2.32
N THR A 62 9.64 -1.22 -2.71
CA THR A 62 10.70 -0.55 -1.94
C THR A 62 10.74 0.95 -2.28
N ASP A 63 11.46 1.75 -1.48
CA ASP A 63 11.65 3.19 -1.74
C ASP A 63 12.42 3.48 -3.03
N LYS A 64 13.11 2.48 -3.57
CA LYS A 64 13.85 2.57 -4.84
C LYS A 64 13.03 2.07 -6.01
N GLN A 65 11.74 1.78 -5.84
CA GLN A 65 10.90 1.24 -6.90
C GLN A 65 9.72 2.16 -7.21
N VAL A 66 9.36 2.23 -8.48
CA VAL A 66 8.15 2.90 -8.97
C VAL A 66 7.30 1.93 -9.77
N ILE A 67 5.98 2.17 -9.77
CA ILE A 67 5.02 1.44 -10.60
C ILE A 67 4.62 2.35 -11.76
N CYS A 68 4.96 1.96 -12.98
CA CYS A 68 4.51 2.62 -14.20
C CYS A 68 3.28 1.89 -14.75
N ILE A 69 2.20 2.65 -15.00
CA ILE A 69 0.94 2.10 -15.53
C ILE A 69 0.62 2.81 -16.85
N LYS A 70 0.42 2.04 -17.91
CA LYS A 70 -0.02 2.53 -19.24
C LYS A 70 -1.10 1.62 -19.81
N GLY A 71 -2.36 2.02 -19.63
CA GLY A 71 -3.49 1.13 -19.88
C GLY A 71 -3.39 -0.09 -18.96
N GLU A 72 -3.45 -1.28 -19.56
CA GLU A 72 -3.30 -2.56 -18.83
C GLU A 72 -1.83 -2.93 -18.54
N ASN A 73 -0.86 -2.22 -19.12
CA ASN A 73 0.54 -2.50 -18.90
C ASN A 73 1.00 -1.96 -17.55
N ILE A 74 1.46 -2.87 -16.69
CA ILE A 74 2.05 -2.57 -15.38
C ILE A 74 3.52 -2.97 -15.41
N LEU A 75 4.40 -2.03 -15.06
CA LEU A 75 5.84 -2.27 -14.99
C LEU A 75 6.40 -1.70 -13.69
N VAL A 76 7.17 -2.49 -12.95
CA VAL A 76 7.96 -2.00 -11.80
C VAL A 76 9.37 -1.69 -12.26
N LYS A 77 9.84 -0.48 -11.96
CA LYS A 77 11.18 0.00 -12.30
C LYS A 77 11.91 0.50 -11.05
N LEU A 78 13.22 0.59 -11.13
CA LEU A 78 13.96 1.37 -10.14
C LEU A 78 13.74 2.87 -10.38
N ALA A 79 13.62 3.62 -9.29
CA ALA A 79 13.49 5.08 -9.25
C ALA A 79 14.86 5.76 -9.42
#